data_AF-A0A9W8TS06-F1
#
_entry.id   AF-A0A9W8TS06-F1
#
_cell.length_a   1.000
_cell.length_b   1.000
_cell.length_c   1.000
_cell.angle_alpha   90.00
_cell.angle_beta   90.00
_cell.angle_gamma   90.00
#
_symmetry.space_group_name_H-M   'P 1'
#
loop_
_entity.id
_entity.type
_entity.pdbx_description
1 polymer ?
#
loop_
_entity_poly.entity_id
_entity_poly.type
_entity_poly.pdbx_seq_one_letter_code
_entity_poly.pdbx_strand_id
1 'polypeptide(L)'
;MVAFKLLSAIAALSLVNTAQAWYNELPSCVTPFEPFVYTGCFDNGQPGSKEALSLRSDLDTQNMTVETCVAHCKGNSYRLAGLSYYGVCYCGNTVSTALLPEDQCTFPCTGDSTETCGGDTQINIWMDPTFPSPEDQTDISEYAAVGCWTDDSSQGKALFYRQDNLASSEMTNDKCLKSCLDGGFPFAGTEYGGECYCGVVVGNGTALATDDSTCNMPCNGDSSQICGGPARLSLYVAKDLQSLEPCGTPPDTTSSSSTYPTTTPPPTSSTTSSPTTTKTTTKTTTAPVCTATSVTPSNCEYKIGKWCSNPVPDWDDKTGCLISGTKCLLQSASCFLKAGFPESLGCLKYKEWCAALDLYCLTKCIGKDCDKAGFIAKHPPKGLPPTTSTSTYPCPTTVTTTTKATTTTTKPGYPTGYPTDDCPVPTPTGICTQPTNKKYGYGPGKPVGGIELPVVTCNNIKDDYKSGNVFKLYTDKDSKKCKSYPRPECPNACADACKSQYEQCEDVYAESCKKGYNSYPYKDADAACKAQYQDCLSVNKYVKGNGACTTWEC
;
A
#
# COMPACT_ATOMS: atom_id res chain seq x y z
N MET A 1 -29.26 70.85 2.55
CA MET A 1 -29.46 70.84 4.01
C MET A 1 -30.49 69.76 4.32
N VAL A 2 -30.05 68.62 4.90
CA VAL A 2 -30.35 68.18 6.29
C VAL A 2 -31.66 67.37 6.31
N ALA A 3 -31.81 66.17 6.87
CA ALA A 3 -30.88 65.19 7.46
C ALA A 3 -31.63 63.86 7.68
N PHE A 4 -30.82 62.80 7.81
CA PHE A 4 -31.03 61.51 8.47
C PHE A 4 -32.09 61.42 9.57
N LYS A 5 -32.73 60.25 9.68
CA LYS A 5 -32.67 59.41 10.91
C LYS A 5 -32.69 57.91 10.56
N LEU A 6 -31.57 57.27 10.87
CA LEU A 6 -31.36 55.82 11.03
C LEU A 6 -32.15 55.28 12.23
N LEU A 7 -32.66 54.06 12.10
CA LEU A 7 -32.81 53.12 13.21
C LEU A 7 -32.36 51.74 12.73
N SER A 8 -31.32 51.26 13.40
CA SER A 8 -30.49 50.11 13.08
C SER A 8 -31.24 48.79 13.28
N ALA A 9 -31.31 47.95 12.25
CA ALA A 9 -31.51 46.51 12.41
C ALA A 9 -30.12 45.87 12.45
N ILE A 10 -29.70 45.42 13.65
CA ILE A 10 -28.54 44.55 13.80
C ILE A 10 -28.96 43.19 13.22
N ALA A 11 -28.65 42.97 11.94
CA ALA A 11 -28.66 41.63 11.39
C ALA A 11 -27.50 40.88 12.07
N ALA A 12 -27.85 39.92 12.93
CA ALA A 12 -26.89 38.94 13.40
C ALA A 12 -26.33 38.24 12.15
N LEU A 13 -25.08 38.53 11.82
CA LEU A 13 -24.27 37.70 10.93
C LEU A 13 -24.09 36.36 11.65
N SER A 14 -25.08 35.48 11.52
CA SER A 14 -24.82 34.06 11.58
C SER A 14 -23.89 33.76 10.41
N LEU A 15 -22.59 33.75 10.71
CA LEU A 15 -21.60 33.03 9.92
C LEU A 15 -22.05 31.58 9.93
N VAL A 16 -22.93 31.23 8.99
CA VAL A 16 -23.03 29.86 8.54
C VAL A 16 -21.67 29.60 7.92
N ASN A 17 -20.80 28.91 8.66
CA ASN A 17 -19.71 28.19 8.04
C ASN A 17 -20.38 27.21 7.07
N THR A 18 -20.50 27.62 5.81
CA THR A 18 -20.71 26.69 4.72
C THR A 18 -19.48 25.80 4.75
N ALA A 19 -19.60 24.63 5.38
CA ALA A 19 -18.67 23.54 5.21
C ALA A 19 -18.81 23.09 3.74
N GLN A 20 -18.13 23.80 2.85
CA GLN A 20 -17.85 23.29 1.52
C GLN A 20 -17.01 22.04 1.77
N ALA A 21 -17.53 20.88 1.39
CA ALA A 21 -16.77 19.65 1.34
C ALA A 21 -15.70 19.85 0.25
N TRP A 22 -14.50 20.29 0.64
CA TRP A 22 -13.41 20.48 -0.32
C TRP A 22 -13.01 19.11 -0.86
N TYR A 23 -12.98 18.97 -2.19
CA TYR A 23 -12.22 17.90 -2.85
C TYR A 23 -10.78 18.01 -2.38
N ASN A 24 -10.24 16.94 -1.80
CA ASN A 24 -8.79 16.86 -1.61
C ASN A 24 -8.16 16.47 -2.95
N GLU A 25 -7.91 17.45 -3.82
CA GLU A 25 -7.04 17.23 -4.98
C GLU A 25 -5.61 17.00 -4.45
N LEU A 26 -5.10 15.79 -4.66
CA LEU A 26 -3.70 15.46 -4.45
C LEU A 26 -2.83 16.25 -5.44
N PRO A 27 -1.57 16.55 -5.09
CA PRO A 27 -0.68 17.25 -5.99
C PRO A 27 -0.46 16.43 -7.28
N SER A 28 -0.26 17.14 -8.40
CA SER A 28 0.12 16.53 -9.67
C SER A 28 1.40 15.70 -9.53
N CYS A 29 1.55 14.68 -10.37
CA CYS A 29 2.78 13.89 -10.45
C CYS A 29 3.97 14.79 -10.79
N VAL A 30 4.96 14.84 -9.89
CA VAL A 30 6.20 15.61 -10.11
C VAL A 30 7.31 14.77 -10.77
N THR A 31 6.99 13.52 -11.09
CA THR A 31 7.94 12.51 -11.53
C THR A 31 7.64 12.02 -12.94
N PRO A 32 8.65 11.72 -13.79
CA PRO A 32 8.40 11.23 -15.14
C PRO A 32 7.70 9.85 -15.12
N PHE A 33 6.53 9.76 -15.75
CA PHE A 33 5.73 8.55 -15.92
C PHE A 33 5.48 8.31 -17.42
N GLU A 34 5.09 7.08 -17.81
CA GLU A 34 4.65 6.83 -19.19
C GLU A 34 3.43 7.72 -19.52
N PRO A 35 3.54 8.67 -20.47
CA PRO A 35 2.44 9.57 -20.78
C PRO A 35 1.18 8.78 -21.15
N PHE A 36 0.03 9.31 -20.77
CA PHE A 36 -1.24 8.68 -21.11
C PHE A 36 -1.35 8.50 -22.63
N VAL A 37 -1.97 7.41 -23.06
CA VAL A 37 -2.18 7.08 -24.45
C VAL A 37 -3.43 7.80 -24.96
N TYR A 38 -3.31 8.54 -26.05
CA TYR A 38 -4.45 9.21 -26.68
C TYR A 38 -5.53 8.18 -27.07
N THR A 39 -6.75 8.43 -26.63
CA THR A 39 -7.88 7.49 -26.78
C THR A 39 -8.93 8.00 -27.77
N GLY A 40 -9.04 9.31 -27.98
CA GLY A 40 -9.90 9.90 -29.00
C GLY A 40 -10.58 11.20 -28.59
N CYS A 41 -11.39 11.75 -29.50
CA CYS A 41 -12.23 12.91 -29.29
C CYS A 41 -13.65 12.51 -28.84
N PHE A 42 -14.20 13.13 -27.80
CA PHE A 42 -15.51 12.82 -27.23
C PHE A 42 -16.37 14.08 -27.05
N ASP A 43 -17.68 13.88 -26.94
CA ASP A 43 -18.61 14.94 -26.51
C ASP A 43 -18.43 15.19 -25.01
N ASN A 44 -18.17 16.42 -24.60
CA ASN A 44 -18.08 16.81 -23.19
C ASN A 44 -19.37 17.46 -22.67
N GLY A 45 -20.37 17.61 -23.54
CA GLY A 45 -21.59 18.33 -23.21
C GLY A 45 -21.39 19.84 -23.08
N GLN A 46 -22.51 20.54 -22.89
CA GLN A 46 -22.51 21.95 -22.51
C GLN A 46 -22.28 22.10 -21.01
N PRO A 47 -21.73 23.23 -20.52
CA PRO A 47 -21.60 23.47 -19.08
C PRO A 47 -22.91 23.24 -18.33
N GLY A 48 -22.91 22.35 -17.33
CA GLY A 48 -24.09 21.96 -16.55
C GLY A 48 -24.93 20.81 -17.13
N SER A 49 -24.49 20.21 -18.23
CA SER A 49 -24.94 18.90 -18.70
C SER A 49 -23.94 17.82 -18.29
N LYS A 50 -24.27 16.54 -18.50
CA LYS A 50 -23.40 15.42 -18.13
C LYS A 50 -22.08 15.48 -18.89
N GLU A 51 -20.98 15.74 -18.20
CA GLU A 51 -19.64 15.79 -18.77
C GLU A 51 -19.09 14.38 -19.12
N ALA A 52 -18.09 14.33 -20.00
CA ALA A 52 -17.47 13.07 -20.40
C ALA A 52 -16.76 12.38 -19.24
N LEU A 53 -16.07 13.18 -18.42
CA LEU A 53 -15.29 12.76 -17.26
C LEU A 53 -15.85 13.43 -15.99
N SER A 54 -15.80 12.71 -14.87
CA SER A 54 -16.52 13.03 -13.64
C SER A 54 -15.95 14.17 -12.80
N LEU A 55 -14.69 14.54 -13.00
CA LEU A 55 -14.02 15.61 -12.27
C LEU A 55 -13.57 16.69 -13.25
N ARG A 56 -13.90 17.95 -12.98
CA ARG A 56 -13.23 19.11 -13.56
C ARG A 56 -12.18 19.59 -12.56
N SER A 57 -10.92 19.67 -12.97
CA SER A 57 -9.83 20.08 -12.07
C SER A 57 -9.86 21.58 -11.78
N ASP A 58 -9.26 21.98 -10.66
CA ASP A 58 -9.04 23.39 -10.31
C ASP A 58 -7.75 24.00 -10.90
N LEU A 59 -7.09 23.31 -11.84
CA LEU A 59 -5.87 23.80 -12.51
C LEU A 59 -6.10 25.12 -13.27
N ASP A 60 -5.05 25.96 -13.29
CA ASP A 60 -5.04 27.19 -14.10
C ASP A 60 -5.03 26.89 -15.61
N THR A 61 -5.94 27.50 -16.34
CA THR A 61 -6.14 27.25 -17.77
C THR A 61 -5.28 28.14 -18.67
N GLN A 62 -4.52 29.09 -18.12
CA GLN A 62 -3.78 30.08 -18.94
C GLN A 62 -2.54 29.52 -19.64
N ASN A 63 -1.97 28.44 -19.13
CA ASN A 63 -0.76 27.82 -19.68
C ASN A 63 -0.87 26.29 -19.63
N MET A 64 -2.02 25.76 -20.08
CA MET A 64 -2.32 24.34 -20.03
C MET A 64 -1.68 23.60 -21.18
N THR A 65 -1.11 22.42 -20.91
CA THR A 65 -0.64 21.45 -21.89
C THR A 65 -1.27 20.08 -21.62
N VAL A 66 -1.15 19.16 -22.57
CA VAL A 66 -1.56 17.76 -22.38
C VAL A 66 -0.87 17.17 -21.15
N GLU A 67 0.44 17.34 -21.03
CA GLU A 67 1.28 16.83 -19.92
C GLU A 67 0.79 17.33 -18.57
N THR A 68 0.44 18.62 -18.50
CA THR A 68 -0.03 19.24 -17.26
C THR A 68 -1.30 18.57 -16.76
N CYS A 69 -2.25 18.32 -17.65
CA CYS A 69 -3.51 17.67 -17.29
C CYS A 69 -3.32 16.19 -16.97
N VAL A 70 -2.57 15.44 -17.79
CA VAL A 70 -2.35 14.00 -17.52
C VAL A 70 -1.59 13.79 -16.21
N ALA A 71 -0.61 14.64 -15.89
CA ALA A 71 0.13 14.57 -14.64
C ALA A 71 -0.75 14.87 -13.43
N HIS A 72 -1.70 15.79 -13.58
CA HIS A 72 -2.65 16.10 -12.52
C HIS A 72 -3.64 14.97 -12.28
N CYS A 73 -4.26 14.43 -13.34
CA CYS A 73 -5.21 13.34 -13.20
C CYS A 73 -4.56 12.07 -12.67
N LYS A 74 -3.35 11.74 -13.12
CA LYS A 74 -2.58 10.61 -12.55
C LYS A 74 -2.23 10.84 -11.09
N GLY A 75 -1.85 12.07 -10.70
CA GLY A 75 -1.57 12.45 -9.31
C GLY A 75 -2.77 12.24 -8.39
N ASN A 76 -3.96 12.39 -8.97
CA ASN A 76 -5.25 12.19 -8.32
C ASN A 76 -5.82 10.78 -8.51
N SER A 77 -5.01 9.81 -8.96
CA SER A 77 -5.39 8.41 -9.15
C SER A 77 -6.55 8.19 -10.13
N TYR A 78 -6.72 9.09 -11.09
CA TYR A 78 -7.63 8.89 -12.22
C TYR A 78 -6.91 8.25 -13.38
N ARG A 79 -7.59 7.30 -14.02
CA ARG A 79 -7.09 6.60 -15.21
C ARG A 79 -7.32 7.33 -16.52
N LEU A 80 -8.19 8.33 -16.53
CA LEU A 80 -8.48 9.16 -17.70
C LEU A 80 -8.20 10.63 -17.36
N ALA A 81 -7.59 11.30 -18.33
CA ALA A 81 -7.44 12.75 -18.35
C ALA A 81 -8.03 13.26 -19.66
N GLY A 82 -8.64 14.43 -19.64
CA GLY A 82 -9.15 15.03 -20.86
C GLY A 82 -9.12 16.55 -20.82
N LEU A 83 -8.99 17.14 -22.01
CA LEU A 83 -8.85 18.57 -22.20
C LEU A 83 -9.93 19.09 -23.13
N SER A 84 -10.61 20.14 -22.68
CA SER A 84 -11.68 20.82 -23.41
C SER A 84 -11.44 22.33 -23.42
N TYR A 85 -12.02 23.06 -24.36
CA TYR A 85 -12.01 24.53 -24.42
C TYR A 85 -10.63 25.16 -24.13
N TYR A 86 -9.64 24.90 -25.00
CA TYR A 86 -8.26 25.41 -24.95
C TYR A 86 -7.41 24.96 -23.75
N GLY A 87 -7.95 24.24 -22.76
CA GLY A 87 -7.15 23.85 -21.60
C GLY A 87 -7.91 23.61 -20.30
N VAL A 88 -9.23 23.44 -20.32
CA VAL A 88 -9.97 23.00 -19.15
C VAL A 88 -9.71 21.50 -18.95
N CYS A 89 -9.02 21.16 -17.87
CA CYS A 89 -8.65 19.79 -17.56
C CYS A 89 -9.76 19.07 -16.78
N TYR A 90 -10.00 17.81 -17.17
CA TYR A 90 -10.96 16.91 -16.56
C TYR A 90 -10.30 15.57 -16.27
N CYS A 91 -10.71 14.91 -15.18
CA CYS A 91 -10.24 13.61 -14.77
C CYS A 91 -11.41 12.65 -14.54
N GLY A 92 -11.21 11.36 -14.80
CA GLY A 92 -12.25 10.37 -14.58
C GLY A 92 -11.75 8.94 -14.70
N ASN A 93 -12.67 7.99 -14.47
CA ASN A 93 -12.36 6.57 -14.58
C ASN A 93 -13.13 5.86 -15.70
N THR A 94 -14.20 6.50 -16.17
CA THR A 94 -15.03 6.04 -17.29
C THR A 94 -15.36 7.21 -18.20
N VAL A 95 -15.59 6.92 -19.48
CA VAL A 95 -16.09 7.90 -20.44
C VAL A 95 -17.59 7.76 -20.54
N SER A 96 -18.31 8.84 -20.26
CA SER A 96 -19.76 8.78 -20.05
C SER A 96 -20.59 9.21 -21.27
N THR A 97 -19.92 9.60 -22.35
CA THR A 97 -20.43 10.27 -23.55
C THR A 97 -19.89 9.63 -24.84
N ALA A 98 -20.38 10.08 -26.01
CA ALA A 98 -20.07 9.46 -27.30
C ALA A 98 -18.70 9.86 -27.86
N LEU A 99 -18.05 8.92 -28.55
CA LEU A 99 -16.87 9.17 -29.39
C LEU A 99 -17.29 9.98 -30.62
N LEU A 100 -16.48 10.97 -30.98
CA LEU A 100 -16.68 11.91 -32.07
C LEU A 100 -15.56 11.82 -33.11
N PRO A 101 -15.79 12.34 -34.32
CA PRO A 101 -14.72 12.58 -35.29
C PRO A 101 -13.60 13.49 -34.72
N GLU A 102 -12.36 13.13 -35.03
CA GLU A 102 -11.14 13.83 -34.56
C GLU A 102 -11.09 15.31 -34.98
N ASP A 103 -11.72 15.66 -36.10
CA ASP A 103 -11.76 17.04 -36.61
C ASP A 103 -12.62 18.00 -35.76
N GLN A 104 -13.33 17.50 -34.74
CA GLN A 104 -14.05 18.33 -33.78
C GLN A 104 -13.19 18.75 -32.57
N CYS A 105 -12.09 18.05 -32.31
CA CYS A 105 -11.18 18.36 -31.21
C CYS A 105 -9.90 19.06 -31.72
N THR A 106 -10.06 20.30 -32.19
CA THR A 106 -8.99 21.03 -32.92
C THR A 106 -8.49 22.28 -32.21
N PHE A 107 -9.00 22.60 -31.02
CA PHE A 107 -8.57 23.81 -30.32
C PHE A 107 -7.14 23.62 -29.81
N PRO A 108 -6.23 24.58 -30.06
CA PRO A 108 -4.87 24.50 -29.54
C PRO A 108 -4.86 24.64 -28.02
N CYS A 109 -3.91 23.99 -27.36
CA CYS A 109 -3.69 24.21 -25.92
C CYS A 109 -3.13 25.61 -25.65
N THR A 110 -3.53 26.24 -24.53
CA THR A 110 -3.07 27.58 -24.15
C THR A 110 -1.57 27.65 -23.83
N GLY A 111 -1.00 26.55 -23.33
CA GLY A 111 0.43 26.42 -23.00
C GLY A 111 1.30 25.90 -24.14
N ASP A 112 0.73 25.16 -25.09
CA ASP A 112 1.42 24.68 -26.30
C ASP A 112 0.46 24.60 -27.49
N SER A 113 0.64 25.50 -28.47
CA SER A 113 -0.23 25.56 -29.64
C SER A 113 -0.01 24.44 -30.67
N THR A 114 0.97 23.57 -30.45
CA THR A 114 1.20 22.36 -31.26
C THR A 114 0.37 21.17 -30.79
N GLU A 115 -0.25 21.27 -29.61
CA GLU A 115 -1.13 20.25 -29.02
C GLU A 115 -2.61 20.62 -29.17
N THR A 116 -3.48 19.61 -29.09
CA THR A 116 -4.95 19.77 -29.17
C THR A 116 -5.60 19.58 -27.80
N CYS A 117 -6.41 20.57 -27.39
CA CYS A 117 -7.11 20.66 -26.12
C CYS A 117 -8.64 20.81 -26.32
N GLY A 118 -9.22 19.89 -27.09
CA GLY A 118 -10.66 19.72 -27.27
C GLY A 118 -11.30 20.71 -28.24
N GLY A 119 -12.53 21.12 -27.94
CA GLY A 119 -13.33 22.06 -28.73
C GLY A 119 -14.27 22.86 -27.83
N ASP A 120 -15.30 23.48 -28.41
CA ASP A 120 -16.31 24.24 -27.65
C ASP A 120 -17.07 23.36 -26.65
N THR A 121 -17.44 22.15 -27.09
CA THR A 121 -18.07 21.12 -26.24
C THR A 121 -17.42 19.77 -26.40
N GLN A 122 -16.23 19.71 -26.99
CA GLN A 122 -15.51 18.47 -27.25
C GLN A 122 -14.32 18.35 -26.32
N ILE A 123 -13.93 17.11 -26.04
CA ILE A 123 -12.82 16.77 -25.15
C ILE A 123 -11.95 15.70 -25.80
N ASN A 124 -10.65 15.97 -25.92
CA ASN A 124 -9.68 14.93 -26.19
C ASN A 124 -9.46 14.15 -24.90
N ILE A 125 -9.44 12.82 -24.94
CA ILE A 125 -9.21 11.97 -23.76
C ILE A 125 -7.96 11.12 -23.97
N TRP A 126 -7.15 11.03 -22.91
CA TRP A 126 -6.01 10.13 -22.80
C TRP A 126 -6.23 9.15 -21.65
N MET A 127 -5.68 7.94 -21.79
CA MET A 127 -5.79 6.86 -20.82
C MET A 127 -4.42 6.48 -20.25
N ASP A 128 -4.37 6.28 -18.95
CA ASP A 128 -3.22 5.72 -18.26
C ASP A 128 -3.12 4.20 -18.52
N PRO A 129 -2.07 3.71 -19.21
CA PRO A 129 -1.90 2.27 -19.48
C PRO A 129 -1.51 1.46 -18.24
N THR A 130 -1.19 2.13 -17.11
CA THR A 130 -0.79 1.47 -15.85
C THR A 130 -1.98 0.98 -15.03
N PHE A 131 -3.21 1.30 -15.42
CA PHE A 131 -4.40 0.72 -14.83
C PHE A 131 -4.74 -0.61 -15.50
N PRO A 132 -5.14 -1.64 -14.74
CA PRO A 132 -5.71 -2.85 -15.31
C PRO A 132 -6.91 -2.55 -16.22
N SER A 133 -7.06 -3.32 -17.30
CA SER A 133 -8.17 -3.12 -18.24
C SER A 133 -9.50 -3.36 -17.52
N PRO A 134 -10.47 -2.44 -17.61
CA PRO A 134 -11.81 -2.63 -17.04
C PRO A 134 -12.58 -3.76 -17.74
N GLU A 135 -12.09 -4.28 -18.87
CA GLU A 135 -12.69 -5.44 -19.55
C GLU A 135 -12.27 -6.77 -18.91
N ASP A 136 -11.25 -6.77 -18.06
CA ASP A 136 -10.81 -7.92 -17.28
C ASP A 136 -11.52 -7.92 -15.91
N GLN A 137 -12.64 -8.65 -15.84
CA GLN A 137 -13.39 -9.03 -14.61
C GLN A 137 -14.02 -7.87 -13.81
N THR A 138 -15.24 -7.48 -14.17
CA THR A 138 -16.06 -6.54 -13.38
C THR A 138 -17.08 -7.29 -12.51
N ASP A 139 -16.66 -7.76 -11.34
CA ASP A 139 -17.57 -8.26 -10.32
C ASP A 139 -17.36 -7.49 -9.00
N ILE A 140 -18.43 -7.25 -8.25
CA ILE A 140 -18.37 -6.55 -6.97
C ILE A 140 -17.56 -7.31 -5.92
N SER A 141 -17.25 -8.59 -6.14
CA SER A 141 -16.40 -9.42 -5.29
C SER A 141 -14.94 -8.94 -5.21
N GLU A 142 -14.50 -8.06 -6.10
CA GLU A 142 -13.18 -7.42 -6.00
C GLU A 142 -13.09 -6.42 -4.84
N TYR A 143 -14.22 -5.94 -4.33
CA TYR A 143 -14.25 -5.05 -3.18
C TYR A 143 -14.11 -5.82 -1.87
N ALA A 144 -12.93 -5.70 -1.24
CA ALA A 144 -12.69 -6.20 0.11
C ALA A 144 -13.07 -5.14 1.15
N ALA A 145 -13.75 -5.56 2.23
CA ALA A 145 -14.04 -4.70 3.35
C ALA A 145 -12.73 -4.25 4.04
N VAL A 146 -12.57 -2.94 4.20
CA VAL A 146 -11.42 -2.31 4.87
C VAL A 146 -11.71 -2.11 6.36
N GLY A 147 -12.97 -1.85 6.70
CA GLY A 147 -13.42 -1.66 8.09
C GLY A 147 -14.26 -0.40 8.27
N CYS A 148 -14.48 -0.01 9.52
CA CYS A 148 -15.23 1.20 9.86
C CYS A 148 -14.32 2.43 9.86
N TRP A 149 -14.61 3.46 9.09
CA TRP A 149 -13.80 4.67 8.97
C TRP A 149 -14.53 5.89 9.52
N THR A 150 -13.79 6.83 10.10
CA THR A 150 -14.33 8.13 10.48
C THR A 150 -14.71 8.91 9.22
N ASP A 151 -15.90 9.49 9.19
CA ASP A 151 -16.40 10.26 8.05
C ASP A 151 -17.06 11.56 8.51
N ASP A 152 -16.27 12.40 9.19
CA ASP A 152 -16.75 13.62 9.83
C ASP A 152 -16.53 14.81 8.91
N SER A 153 -17.61 15.42 8.40
CA SER A 153 -17.54 16.58 7.49
C SER A 153 -16.80 17.80 8.06
N SER A 154 -16.60 17.87 9.38
CA SER A 154 -15.81 18.92 10.04
C SER A 154 -14.30 18.63 10.08
N GLN A 155 -13.88 17.36 9.92
CA GLN A 155 -12.48 16.93 9.93
C GLN A 155 -11.99 16.40 8.57
N GLY A 156 -12.91 15.94 7.72
CA GLY A 156 -12.66 15.39 6.40
C GLY A 156 -13.66 14.29 6.06
N LYS A 157 -14.18 14.28 4.82
CA LYS A 157 -14.93 13.13 4.29
C LYS A 157 -13.94 12.06 3.83
N ALA A 158 -14.25 10.79 4.09
CA ALA A 158 -13.45 9.63 3.71
C ALA A 158 -13.54 9.39 2.20
N LEU A 159 -14.74 9.49 1.62
CA LEU A 159 -14.97 9.41 0.18
C LEU A 159 -15.84 10.58 -0.28
N PHE A 160 -15.55 11.10 -1.48
CA PHE A 160 -16.13 12.36 -1.96
C PHE A 160 -17.36 12.20 -2.87
N TYR A 161 -17.41 11.14 -3.68
CA TYR A 161 -18.44 10.98 -4.70
C TYR A 161 -19.69 10.30 -4.16
N ARG A 162 -20.63 11.08 -3.60
CA ARG A 162 -21.94 10.56 -3.20
C ARG A 162 -22.72 10.05 -4.41
N GLN A 163 -23.32 8.86 -4.30
CA GLN A 163 -24.13 8.25 -5.35
C GLN A 163 -25.60 8.64 -5.20
N ASP A 164 -25.93 9.87 -5.61
CA ASP A 164 -27.27 10.45 -5.40
C ASP A 164 -28.39 9.77 -6.21
N ASN A 165 -28.03 9.06 -7.29
CA ASN A 165 -28.97 8.29 -8.09
C ASN A 165 -29.43 7.00 -7.40
N LEU A 166 -28.75 6.58 -6.33
CA LEU A 166 -29.11 5.40 -5.57
C LEU A 166 -30.09 5.76 -4.44
N ALA A 167 -31.33 5.33 -4.58
CA ALA A 167 -32.39 5.68 -3.62
C ALA A 167 -32.03 5.22 -2.20
N SER A 168 -32.12 6.13 -1.23
CA SER A 168 -31.75 5.85 0.16
C SER A 168 -32.54 4.70 0.78
N SER A 169 -33.81 4.51 0.41
CA SER A 169 -34.67 3.40 0.88
C SER A 169 -34.25 2.04 0.34
N GLU A 170 -33.44 2.02 -0.70
CA GLU A 170 -33.02 0.82 -1.42
C GLU A 170 -31.57 0.45 -1.16
N MET A 171 -30.89 1.20 -0.29
CA MET A 171 -29.46 1.09 -0.07
C MET A 171 -29.05 -0.28 0.48
N THR A 172 -28.06 -0.90 -0.16
CA THR A 172 -27.36 -2.11 0.30
C THR A 172 -25.87 -1.96 -0.01
N ASN A 173 -25.01 -2.75 0.63
CA ASN A 173 -23.59 -2.74 0.30
C ASN A 173 -23.40 -3.12 -1.18
N ASP A 174 -24.02 -4.21 -1.65
CA ASP A 174 -23.92 -4.68 -3.03
C ASP A 174 -24.27 -3.61 -4.08
N LYS A 175 -25.35 -2.84 -3.84
CA LYS A 175 -25.74 -1.76 -4.75
C LYS A 175 -24.74 -0.60 -4.73
N CYS A 176 -24.19 -0.27 -3.57
CA CYS A 176 -23.17 0.76 -3.47
C CYS A 176 -21.87 0.33 -4.19
N LEU A 177 -21.39 -0.89 -3.91
CA LEU A 177 -20.23 -1.48 -4.57
C LEU A 177 -20.41 -1.52 -6.09
N LYS A 178 -21.60 -1.94 -6.56
CA LYS A 178 -21.91 -1.96 -8.00
C LYS A 178 -21.88 -0.56 -8.61
N SER A 179 -22.45 0.44 -7.93
CA SER A 179 -22.43 1.83 -8.42
C SER A 179 -21.01 2.38 -8.52
N CYS A 180 -20.17 2.10 -7.52
CA CYS A 180 -18.76 2.51 -7.55
C CYS A 180 -17.95 1.76 -8.60
N LEU A 181 -18.21 0.47 -8.80
CA LEU A 181 -17.61 -0.34 -9.85
C LEU A 181 -17.95 0.21 -11.23
N ASP A 182 -19.22 0.55 -11.47
CA ASP A 182 -19.68 1.14 -12.75
C ASP A 182 -19.08 2.52 -13.00
N GLY A 183 -18.76 3.24 -11.94
CA GLY A 183 -18.00 4.49 -12.00
C GLY A 183 -16.48 4.29 -12.09
N GLY A 184 -15.97 3.06 -12.06
CA GLY A 184 -14.53 2.74 -12.08
C GLY A 184 -13.78 3.19 -10.83
N PHE A 185 -14.43 3.29 -9.67
CA PHE A 185 -13.84 3.82 -8.44
C PHE A 185 -13.26 2.70 -7.57
N PRO A 186 -11.95 2.67 -7.26
CA PRO A 186 -11.37 1.63 -6.42
C PRO A 186 -11.88 1.63 -4.97
N PHE A 187 -12.47 2.73 -4.49
CA PHE A 187 -13.04 2.80 -3.15
C PHE A 187 -14.55 3.02 -3.19
N ALA A 188 -15.23 2.31 -2.31
CA ALA A 188 -16.67 2.41 -2.09
C ALA A 188 -16.95 2.41 -0.59
N GLY A 189 -18.01 3.09 -0.16
CA GLY A 189 -18.39 3.07 1.23
C GLY A 189 -19.83 3.46 1.48
N THR A 190 -20.39 2.87 2.53
CA THR A 190 -21.77 3.10 2.95
C THR A 190 -21.83 3.83 4.29
N GLU A 191 -22.70 4.84 4.40
CA GLU A 191 -22.85 5.69 5.58
C GLU A 191 -24.34 5.77 5.98
N TYR A 192 -24.59 5.88 7.29
CA TYR A 192 -25.90 6.21 7.87
C TYR A 192 -27.08 5.33 7.41
N GLY A 193 -26.82 4.08 7.02
CA GLY A 193 -27.83 3.12 6.54
C GLY A 193 -28.34 3.37 5.12
N GLY A 194 -28.18 4.58 4.59
CA GLY A 194 -28.91 5.04 3.40
C GLY A 194 -28.07 5.83 2.41
N GLU A 195 -26.76 5.91 2.60
CA GLU A 195 -25.86 6.70 1.75
C GLU A 195 -24.76 5.82 1.17
N CYS A 196 -24.33 6.16 -0.04
CA CYS A 196 -23.25 5.51 -0.75
C CYS A 196 -22.28 6.55 -1.27
N TYR A 197 -20.99 6.30 -1.09
CA TYR A 197 -19.90 7.17 -1.52
C TYR A 197 -18.84 6.35 -2.27
N CYS A 198 -18.28 6.93 -3.32
CA CYS A 198 -17.20 6.36 -4.10
C CYS A 198 -15.97 7.28 -4.05
N GLY A 199 -14.80 6.74 -4.37
CA GLY A 199 -13.58 7.54 -4.47
C GLY A 199 -12.44 6.82 -5.16
N VAL A 200 -11.49 7.61 -5.63
CA VAL A 200 -10.18 7.15 -6.13
C VAL A 200 -9.11 7.18 -5.05
N VAL A 201 -9.35 7.94 -3.97
CA VAL A 201 -8.49 8.08 -2.80
C VAL A 201 -9.35 8.19 -1.55
N VAL A 202 -8.78 7.84 -0.40
CA VAL A 202 -9.40 8.09 0.90
C VAL A 202 -8.95 9.45 1.42
N GLY A 203 -9.91 10.29 1.82
CA GLY A 203 -9.65 11.68 2.20
C GLY A 203 -8.72 11.82 3.41
N ASN A 204 -7.81 12.80 3.33
CA ASN A 204 -6.96 13.21 4.44
C ASN A 204 -7.82 13.65 5.64
N GLY A 205 -7.37 13.30 6.86
CA GLY A 205 -8.10 13.60 8.10
C GLY A 205 -9.07 12.51 8.54
N THR A 206 -9.24 11.45 7.74
CA THR A 206 -10.00 10.27 8.13
C THR A 206 -9.09 9.13 8.59
N ALA A 207 -9.61 8.22 9.41
CA ALA A 207 -8.90 7.05 9.89
C ALA A 207 -9.87 5.91 10.18
N LEU A 208 -9.33 4.69 10.32
CA LEU A 208 -10.09 3.59 10.92
C LEU A 208 -10.62 4.02 12.30
N ALA A 209 -11.92 3.81 12.51
CA ALA A 209 -12.57 4.09 13.77
C ALA A 209 -11.90 3.27 14.88
N THR A 210 -11.77 3.86 16.07
CA THR A 210 -11.22 3.16 17.24
C THR A 210 -12.16 2.06 17.77
N ASP A 211 -13.42 2.10 17.34
CA ASP A 211 -14.47 1.16 17.69
C ASP A 211 -15.31 0.86 16.45
N ASP A 212 -15.10 -0.33 15.88
CA ASP A 212 -15.83 -0.79 14.69
C ASP A 212 -17.33 -0.95 14.94
N SER A 213 -17.75 -1.10 16.21
CA SER A 213 -19.18 -1.17 16.55
C SER A 213 -19.93 0.14 16.32
N THR A 214 -19.23 1.22 15.97
CA THR A 214 -19.83 2.49 15.54
C THR A 214 -20.33 2.46 14.09
N CYS A 215 -19.89 1.49 13.29
CA CYS A 215 -20.55 1.10 12.04
C CYS A 215 -21.54 -0.02 12.35
N ASN A 216 -22.75 0.33 12.80
CA ASN A 216 -23.77 -0.63 13.21
C ASN A 216 -25.17 -0.30 12.66
N MET A 217 -25.28 0.68 11.77
CA MET A 217 -26.55 1.04 11.16
C MET A 217 -26.92 0.00 10.10
N PRO A 218 -28.09 -0.65 10.22
CA PRO A 218 -28.58 -1.53 9.16
C PRO A 218 -28.76 -0.77 7.86
N CYS A 219 -28.51 -1.42 6.73
CA CYS A 219 -28.83 -0.86 5.43
C CYS A 219 -30.35 -0.71 5.28
N ASN A 220 -30.81 0.43 4.75
CA ASN A 220 -32.23 0.73 4.58
C ASN A 220 -32.93 -0.24 3.62
N GLY A 221 -32.21 -0.74 2.60
CA GLY A 221 -32.72 -1.71 1.62
C GLY A 221 -32.56 -3.17 2.04
N ASP A 222 -31.71 -3.46 3.03
CA ASP A 222 -31.52 -4.80 3.59
C ASP A 222 -30.99 -4.73 5.02
N SER A 223 -31.88 -4.91 6.01
CA SER A 223 -31.52 -4.83 7.42
C SER A 223 -30.57 -5.94 7.92
N SER A 224 -30.26 -6.95 7.10
CA SER A 224 -29.26 -7.97 7.42
C SER A 224 -27.82 -7.50 7.19
N GLN A 225 -27.64 -6.40 6.46
CA GLN A 225 -26.36 -5.78 6.15
C GLN A 225 -26.13 -4.54 6.99
N ILE A 226 -24.86 -4.21 7.24
CA ILE A 226 -24.46 -2.99 7.93
C ILE A 226 -23.95 -1.96 6.90
N CYS A 227 -24.48 -0.75 6.96
CA CYS A 227 -24.19 0.37 6.06
C CYS A 227 -23.67 1.57 6.85
N GLY A 228 -22.53 1.40 7.53
CA GLY A 228 -21.88 2.46 8.27
C GLY A 228 -22.59 2.85 9.57
N GLY A 229 -22.48 4.12 9.93
CA GLY A 229 -23.05 4.74 11.12
C GLY A 229 -22.99 6.27 11.03
N PRO A 230 -23.41 7.00 12.06
CA PRO A 230 -23.31 8.46 12.08
C PRO A 230 -21.86 8.93 12.01
N ALA A 231 -21.47 9.65 10.96
CA ALA A 231 -20.08 10.04 10.69
C ALA A 231 -19.12 8.84 10.65
N ARG A 232 -19.61 7.69 10.16
CA ARG A 232 -18.89 6.41 10.12
C ARG A 232 -19.18 5.69 8.81
N LEU A 233 -18.14 5.52 8.00
CA LEU A 233 -18.21 4.89 6.70
C LEU A 233 -17.77 3.42 6.80
N SER A 234 -18.61 2.48 6.38
CA SER A 234 -18.15 1.11 6.09
C SER A 234 -17.41 1.13 4.77
N LEU A 235 -16.08 1.08 4.80
CA LEU A 235 -15.22 1.27 3.64
C LEU A 235 -14.83 -0.06 2.99
N TYR A 236 -14.80 -0.07 1.66
CA TYR A 236 -14.40 -1.19 0.81
C TYR A 236 -13.41 -0.74 -0.25
N VAL A 237 -12.54 -1.66 -0.70
CA VAL A 237 -11.52 -1.38 -1.72
C VAL A 237 -11.42 -2.51 -2.75
N ALA A 238 -11.43 -2.14 -4.03
CA ALA A 238 -11.04 -2.98 -5.16
C ALA A 238 -9.63 -2.58 -5.62
N LYS A 239 -8.63 -3.40 -5.29
CA LYS A 239 -7.22 -3.10 -5.62
C LYS A 239 -6.94 -3.15 -7.11
N ASP A 240 -7.69 -3.96 -7.84
CA ASP A 240 -7.53 -4.16 -9.28
C ASP A 240 -8.04 -2.96 -10.09
N LEU A 241 -8.73 -2.00 -9.45
CA LEU A 241 -9.11 -0.72 -10.05
C LEU A 241 -8.09 0.40 -9.76
N GLN A 242 -6.98 0.11 -9.08
CA GLN A 242 -5.93 1.10 -8.80
C GLN A 242 -4.82 1.05 -9.85
N SER A 243 -4.13 2.18 -10.03
CA SER A 243 -2.92 2.24 -10.86
C SER A 243 -1.85 1.31 -10.28
N LEU A 244 -1.13 0.61 -11.17
CA LEU A 244 0.08 -0.12 -10.82
C LEU A 244 1.27 0.83 -10.55
N GLU A 245 1.17 2.10 -10.97
CA GLU A 245 2.22 3.13 -10.85
C GLU A 245 1.65 4.47 -10.32
N PRO A 246 1.17 4.53 -9.05
CA PRO A 246 0.65 5.76 -8.47
C PRO A 246 1.77 6.78 -8.20
N CYS A 247 1.47 8.05 -8.44
CA CYS A 247 2.43 9.13 -8.22
C CYS A 247 2.73 9.38 -6.74
N GLY A 248 3.95 9.85 -6.45
CA GLY A 248 4.49 9.93 -5.08
C GLY A 248 5.35 8.72 -4.69
N THR A 249 5.54 7.78 -5.61
CA THR A 249 6.71 6.89 -5.67
C THR A 249 7.75 7.53 -6.61
N PRO A 250 9.04 7.63 -6.26
CA PRO A 250 10.05 8.15 -7.18
C PRO A 250 10.26 7.14 -8.34
N PRO A 251 10.25 7.56 -9.61
CA PRO A 251 10.86 6.83 -10.70
C PRO A 251 12.35 7.13 -10.67
N ASP A 252 13.13 6.06 -10.67
CA ASP A 252 14.58 6.15 -10.84
C ASP A 252 14.91 6.84 -12.16
N THR A 253 15.46 8.04 -12.05
CA THR A 253 15.79 8.88 -13.19
C THR A 253 17.16 8.44 -13.72
N THR A 254 17.21 7.55 -14.72
CA THR A 254 18.43 7.37 -15.52
C THR A 254 18.57 8.50 -16.54
N SER A 255 19.44 9.46 -16.25
CA SER A 255 20.05 10.28 -17.29
C SER A 255 21.11 9.46 -18.04
N SER A 256 20.89 9.33 -19.33
CA SER A 256 21.82 8.77 -20.32
C SER A 256 23.09 9.60 -20.41
N SER A 257 24.26 8.99 -20.22
CA SER A 257 25.49 9.43 -20.90
C SER A 257 26.45 8.27 -21.07
N SER A 258 26.86 8.07 -22.32
CA SER A 258 27.83 7.09 -22.80
C SER A 258 29.25 7.67 -22.73
N THR A 259 30.23 6.85 -22.35
CA THR A 259 31.45 6.49 -23.12
C THR A 259 32.69 6.15 -22.27
N TYR A 260 33.16 4.90 -22.49
CA TYR A 260 34.52 4.33 -22.51
C TYR A 260 35.49 4.33 -21.29
N PRO A 261 36.36 3.29 -21.20
CA PRO A 261 37.16 2.95 -20.01
C PRO A 261 38.66 3.27 -20.18
N THR A 262 39.40 3.51 -19.08
CA THR A 262 40.81 3.06 -18.95
C THR A 262 41.40 3.19 -17.52
N THR A 263 41.79 2.04 -16.97
CA THR A 263 43.02 1.68 -16.21
C THR A 263 43.82 2.72 -15.39
N THR A 264 44.13 2.39 -14.12
CA THR A 264 45.46 1.99 -13.55
C THR A 264 45.59 2.37 -12.04
N PRO A 265 46.24 1.56 -11.15
CA PRO A 265 46.35 1.79 -9.68
C PRO A 265 47.75 2.29 -9.23
N PRO A 266 48.16 2.12 -7.94
CA PRO A 266 48.18 3.04 -6.79
C PRO A 266 49.60 3.62 -6.51
N PRO A 267 49.92 4.31 -5.37
CA PRO A 267 50.34 3.63 -4.11
C PRO A 267 49.98 4.39 -2.80
N THR A 268 49.66 3.70 -1.68
CA THR A 268 50.53 3.33 -0.54
C THR A 268 51.27 4.49 0.16
N SER A 269 51.01 4.68 1.46
CA SER A 269 52.04 5.04 2.45
C SER A 269 51.54 4.84 3.90
N SER A 270 52.19 3.89 4.56
CA SER A 270 52.23 3.63 6.00
C SER A 270 53.22 4.56 6.70
N THR A 271 52.98 4.95 7.95
CA THR A 271 54.08 5.27 8.88
C THR A 271 53.73 4.90 10.32
N THR A 272 54.76 4.38 10.99
CA THR A 272 54.82 3.74 12.30
C THR A 272 55.80 4.55 13.16
N SER A 273 55.49 4.78 14.44
CA SER A 273 56.47 5.07 15.50
C SER A 273 55.71 5.15 16.84
N SER A 274 55.79 4.17 17.75
CA SER A 274 56.83 3.82 18.73
C SER A 274 57.05 4.83 19.88
N PRO A 275 57.40 4.35 21.10
CA PRO A 275 56.80 4.82 22.35
C PRO A 275 57.78 5.59 23.26
N THR A 276 57.24 6.40 24.19
CA THR A 276 58.03 6.97 25.28
C THR A 276 57.34 6.76 26.62
N THR A 277 58.01 5.98 27.46
CA THR A 277 57.77 5.73 28.89
C THR A 277 58.11 6.95 29.75
N THR A 278 57.26 7.28 30.72
CA THR A 278 57.67 7.96 31.96
C THR A 278 56.91 7.41 33.17
N LYS A 279 57.64 7.23 34.26
CA LYS A 279 57.28 6.57 35.53
C LYS A 279 56.58 7.50 36.53
N THR A 280 55.60 6.91 37.22
CA THR A 280 55.30 6.99 38.67
C THR A 280 54.76 8.29 39.29
N THR A 281 53.51 8.24 39.80
CA THR A 281 53.21 8.47 41.23
C THR A 281 51.80 8.01 41.61
N THR A 282 51.73 7.17 42.64
CA THR A 282 50.52 6.57 43.20
C THR A 282 49.82 7.57 44.12
N LYS A 283 48.57 7.93 43.84
CA LYS A 283 47.61 8.39 44.85
C LYS A 283 46.27 7.72 44.61
N THR A 284 45.82 7.02 45.65
CA THR A 284 44.58 6.28 45.72
C THR A 284 43.41 7.26 45.75
N THR A 285 42.67 7.34 44.66
CA THR A 285 41.30 7.86 44.63
C THR A 285 40.46 6.87 43.85
N THR A 286 39.37 6.41 44.45
CA THR A 286 38.41 5.47 43.88
C THR A 286 37.93 6.00 42.52
N ALA A 287 38.33 5.33 41.44
CA ALA A 287 37.98 5.74 40.09
C ALA A 287 36.47 5.53 39.85
N PRO A 288 35.78 6.46 39.18
CA PRO A 288 34.40 6.25 38.76
C PRO A 288 34.34 5.06 37.80
N VAL A 289 33.40 4.16 38.06
CA VAL A 289 33.12 2.98 37.23
C VAL A 289 32.14 3.39 36.15
N CYS A 290 32.55 3.24 34.88
CA CYS A 290 31.72 3.42 33.71
C CYS A 290 31.02 2.09 33.39
N THR A 291 29.79 2.17 32.89
CA THR A 291 28.98 1.01 32.55
C THR A 291 28.65 1.07 31.06
N ALA A 292 29.05 0.07 30.27
CA ALA A 292 28.54 -0.12 28.91
C ALA A 292 27.51 -1.22 28.90
N THR A 293 26.34 -0.88 28.36
CA THR A 293 25.24 -1.81 28.14
C THR A 293 25.22 -2.18 26.67
N SER A 294 25.43 -3.45 26.37
CA SER A 294 25.26 -4.01 25.02
C SER A 294 23.92 -4.75 24.98
N VAL A 295 23.04 -4.34 24.07
CA VAL A 295 21.78 -5.03 23.78
C VAL A 295 22.03 -5.91 22.58
N THR A 296 22.03 -7.23 22.76
CA THR A 296 22.06 -8.17 21.63
C THR A 296 20.62 -8.32 21.12
N PRO A 297 20.30 -7.92 19.87
CA PRO A 297 18.96 -8.09 19.31
C PRO A 297 18.57 -9.57 19.38
N SER A 298 17.35 -9.86 19.82
CA SER A 298 16.82 -11.22 19.73
C SER A 298 16.75 -11.62 18.26
N ASN A 299 17.39 -12.73 17.90
CA ASN A 299 17.34 -13.31 16.55
C ASN A 299 15.97 -13.95 16.23
N CYS A 300 15.00 -13.83 17.13
CA CYS A 300 13.68 -14.44 17.07
C CYS A 300 12.66 -13.49 17.70
N GLU A 301 12.25 -12.47 16.92
CA GLU A 301 11.30 -11.45 17.37
C GLU A 301 9.93 -12.07 17.65
N TYR A 302 9.50 -13.04 16.84
CA TYR A 302 8.29 -13.82 17.05
C TYR A 302 8.61 -15.32 16.99
N LYS A 303 8.23 -16.09 18.03
CA LYS A 303 8.52 -17.52 18.14
C LYS A 303 7.24 -18.35 18.15
N ILE A 304 7.17 -19.36 17.30
CA ILE A 304 6.05 -20.31 17.25
C ILE A 304 6.63 -21.72 17.06
N GLY A 305 6.50 -22.56 18.08
CA GLY A 305 7.08 -23.91 18.06
C GLY A 305 8.57 -23.89 17.74
N LYS A 306 8.95 -24.60 16.69
CA LYS A 306 10.33 -24.66 16.17
C LYS A 306 10.70 -23.50 15.26
N TRP A 307 9.72 -22.70 14.83
CA TRP A 307 9.93 -21.59 13.93
C TRP A 307 10.18 -20.28 14.68
N CYS A 308 11.05 -19.46 14.10
CA CYS A 308 11.49 -18.18 14.61
C CYS A 308 11.52 -17.18 13.47
N SER A 309 10.77 -16.08 13.61
CA SER A 309 10.81 -14.99 12.64
C SER A 309 12.17 -14.31 12.68
N ASN A 310 12.65 -13.88 11.50
CA ASN A 310 13.64 -12.83 11.44
C ASN A 310 13.01 -11.56 12.05
N PRO A 311 13.81 -10.74 12.77
CA PRO A 311 13.34 -9.45 13.22
C PRO A 311 12.83 -8.64 12.04
N VAL A 312 11.67 -8.03 12.23
CA VAL A 312 11.17 -6.97 11.38
C VAL A 312 12.23 -5.85 11.37
N PRO A 313 12.62 -5.30 10.21
CA PRO A 313 13.57 -4.20 10.19
C PRO A 313 13.09 -3.00 11.02
N ASP A 314 14.02 -2.15 11.46
CA ASP A 314 13.66 -0.86 12.05
C ASP A 314 13.26 0.13 10.96
N TRP A 315 12.45 1.13 11.33
CA TRP A 315 12.03 2.22 10.46
C TRP A 315 11.92 3.54 11.24
N ASP A 316 12.14 4.65 10.55
CA ASP A 316 11.90 6.02 11.03
C ASP A 316 10.97 6.82 10.09
N ASP A 317 10.44 6.17 9.05
CA ASP A 317 9.53 6.74 8.06
C ASP A 317 8.50 5.71 7.53
N LYS A 318 7.54 6.20 6.75
CA LYS A 318 6.43 5.39 6.21
C LYS A 318 6.90 4.32 5.24
N THR A 319 7.87 4.64 4.41
CA THR A 319 8.44 3.71 3.43
C THR A 319 9.14 2.54 4.11
N GLY A 320 10.03 2.82 5.06
CA GLY A 320 10.70 1.81 5.88
C GLY A 320 9.72 0.95 6.67
N CYS A 321 8.62 1.55 7.16
CA CYS A 321 7.54 0.82 7.84
C CYS A 321 6.85 -0.18 6.90
N LEU A 322 6.41 0.26 5.72
CA LEU A 322 5.72 -0.62 4.75
C LEU A 322 6.61 -1.76 4.24
N ILE A 323 7.90 -1.48 4.02
CA ILE A 323 8.90 -2.52 3.68
C ILE A 323 9.02 -3.54 4.82
N SER A 324 8.99 -3.05 6.06
CA SER A 324 9.07 -3.88 7.26
C SER A 324 7.84 -4.77 7.42
N GLY A 325 6.66 -4.23 7.17
CA GLY A 325 5.39 -4.97 7.12
C GLY A 325 5.37 -6.06 6.05
N THR A 326 5.81 -5.74 4.83
CA THR A 326 5.97 -6.71 3.73
C THR A 326 6.91 -7.86 4.11
N LYS A 327 8.06 -7.54 4.73
CA LYS A 327 9.02 -8.55 5.24
C LYS A 327 8.46 -9.38 6.40
N CYS A 328 7.50 -8.86 7.15
CA CYS A 328 6.78 -9.62 8.16
C CYS A 328 5.88 -10.66 7.48
N LEU A 329 5.01 -10.21 6.56
CA LEU A 329 4.05 -11.08 5.87
C LEU A 329 4.70 -12.21 5.07
N LEU A 330 5.85 -11.95 4.43
CA LEU A 330 6.56 -12.96 3.65
C LEU A 330 7.02 -14.18 4.45
N GLN A 331 7.19 -14.03 5.77
CA GLN A 331 7.59 -15.14 6.62
C GLN A 331 6.41 -16.01 7.08
N SER A 332 5.16 -15.64 6.73
CA SER A 332 3.95 -16.38 7.12
C SER A 332 3.95 -17.82 6.62
N ALA A 333 4.23 -18.04 5.33
CA ALA A 333 4.34 -19.39 4.75
C ALA A 333 5.45 -20.20 5.44
N SER A 334 6.58 -19.56 5.74
CA SER A 334 7.68 -20.20 6.49
C SER A 334 7.23 -20.63 7.90
N CYS A 335 6.38 -19.84 8.57
CA CYS A 335 5.83 -20.21 9.87
C CYS A 335 5.05 -21.51 9.79
N PHE A 336 4.07 -21.60 8.89
CA PHE A 336 3.23 -22.79 8.76
C PHE A 336 4.06 -24.02 8.37
N LEU A 337 5.03 -23.88 7.48
CA LEU A 337 5.89 -24.97 7.02
C LEU A 337 6.90 -25.47 8.05
N LYS A 338 7.29 -24.65 9.05
CA LYS A 338 8.43 -24.95 9.93
C LYS A 338 8.10 -24.97 11.43
N ALA A 339 6.95 -24.42 11.85
CA ALA A 339 6.57 -24.36 13.26
C ALA A 339 6.34 -25.76 13.87
N GLY A 340 5.77 -26.67 13.06
CA GLY A 340 5.31 -27.98 13.48
C GLY A 340 3.91 -27.94 14.09
N PHE A 341 3.10 -28.97 13.87
CA PHE A 341 1.79 -29.11 14.49
C PHE A 341 1.94 -29.66 15.94
N PRO A 342 1.19 -29.15 16.94
CA PRO A 342 0.08 -28.19 16.85
C PRO A 342 0.47 -26.71 16.90
N GLU A 343 1.74 -26.38 17.11
CA GLU A 343 2.19 -25.00 17.29
C GLU A 343 1.94 -24.11 16.06
N SER A 344 1.91 -24.69 14.86
CA SER A 344 1.58 -24.03 13.59
C SER A 344 0.23 -23.33 13.58
N LEU A 345 -0.72 -23.70 14.46
CA LEU A 345 -1.96 -22.95 14.68
C LEU A 345 -1.69 -21.50 15.16
N GLY A 346 -0.56 -21.27 15.82
CA GLY A 346 -0.10 -19.94 16.23
C GLY A 346 0.31 -19.05 15.06
N CYS A 347 0.58 -19.59 13.87
CA CYS A 347 1.02 -18.82 12.70
C CYS A 347 -0.06 -17.88 12.17
N LEU A 348 -1.34 -18.19 12.39
CA LEU A 348 -2.45 -17.26 12.12
C LEU A 348 -2.31 -15.96 12.95
N LYS A 349 -1.89 -16.07 14.22
CA LYS A 349 -1.65 -14.91 15.09
C LYS A 349 -0.41 -14.11 14.70
N TYR A 350 0.60 -14.76 14.12
CA TYR A 350 1.73 -14.06 13.53
C TYR A 350 1.31 -13.28 12.28
N LYS A 351 0.50 -13.87 11.41
CA LYS A 351 -0.09 -13.17 10.27
C LYS A 351 -0.90 -11.95 10.70
N GLU A 352 -1.76 -12.09 11.70
CA GLU A 352 -2.51 -10.96 12.29
C GLU A 352 -1.58 -9.87 12.83
N TRP A 353 -0.47 -10.25 13.46
CA TRP A 353 0.53 -9.30 13.95
C TRP A 353 1.21 -8.54 12.81
N CYS A 354 1.55 -9.21 11.71
CA CYS A 354 2.07 -8.56 10.51
C CYS A 354 1.02 -7.66 9.82
N ALA A 355 -0.24 -8.08 9.79
CA ALA A 355 -1.33 -7.25 9.26
C ALA A 355 -1.55 -5.99 10.13
N ALA A 356 -1.39 -6.11 11.46
CA ALA A 356 -1.43 -4.96 12.36
C ALA A 356 -0.24 -4.01 12.11
N LEU A 357 0.93 -4.54 11.75
CA LEU A 357 2.07 -3.72 11.33
C LEU A 357 1.77 -2.97 10.03
N ASP A 358 1.29 -3.65 8.99
CA ASP A 358 0.88 -3.00 7.73
C ASP A 358 -0.16 -1.90 7.99
N LEU A 359 -1.17 -2.18 8.80
CA LEU A 359 -2.18 -1.20 9.19
C LEU A 359 -1.58 -0.02 9.96
N TYR A 360 -0.66 -0.26 10.89
CA TYR A 360 0.06 0.79 11.60
C TYR A 360 0.86 1.67 10.62
N CYS A 361 1.56 1.07 9.66
CA CYS A 361 2.30 1.79 8.64
C CYS A 361 1.40 2.64 7.73
N LEU A 362 0.21 2.14 7.41
CA LEU A 362 -0.75 2.86 6.57
C LEU A 362 -1.44 4.01 7.30
N THR A 363 -1.75 3.84 8.59
CA THR A 363 -2.71 4.71 9.31
C THR A 363 -2.14 5.51 10.47
N LYS A 364 -1.02 5.10 11.08
CA LYS A 364 -0.47 5.70 12.31
C LYS A 364 0.97 6.17 12.19
N CYS A 365 1.72 5.65 11.22
CA CYS A 365 3.08 6.08 10.94
C CYS A 365 3.07 7.46 10.24
N ILE A 366 3.15 8.54 11.02
CA ILE A 366 3.23 9.93 10.54
C ILE A 366 4.25 10.70 11.37
N GLY A 367 5.18 11.39 10.71
CA GLY A 367 6.15 12.26 11.37
C GLY A 367 7.07 11.51 12.33
N LYS A 368 7.30 12.07 13.53
CA LYS A 368 8.28 11.55 14.51
C LYS A 368 7.80 10.35 15.32
N ASP A 369 6.51 10.02 15.24
CA ASP A 369 5.90 8.88 15.95
C ASP A 369 5.86 7.61 15.09
N CYS A 370 6.45 7.66 13.89
CA CYS A 370 6.65 6.52 13.03
C CYS A 370 7.96 5.80 13.36
N ASP A 371 7.89 4.92 14.36
CA ASP A 371 9.04 4.11 14.74
C ASP A 371 8.59 2.72 15.20
N LYS A 372 9.53 1.77 15.12
CA LYS A 372 9.27 0.39 15.50
C LYS A 372 8.90 0.24 16.98
N ALA A 373 9.51 1.03 17.87
CA ALA A 373 9.25 0.92 19.31
C ALA A 373 7.80 1.30 19.63
N GLY A 374 7.24 2.32 18.97
CA GLY A 374 5.85 2.72 19.09
C GLY A 374 4.87 1.62 18.68
N PHE A 375 5.16 0.89 17.60
CA PHE A 375 4.38 -0.28 17.18
C PHE A 375 4.50 -1.42 18.21
N ILE A 376 5.72 -1.80 18.58
CA ILE A 376 6.00 -2.92 19.49
C ILE A 376 5.40 -2.69 20.89
N ALA A 377 5.37 -1.45 21.37
CA ALA A 377 4.75 -1.12 22.65
C ALA A 377 3.25 -1.44 22.70
N LYS A 378 2.54 -1.29 21.58
CA LYS A 378 1.11 -1.60 21.44
C LYS A 378 0.86 -3.04 21.00
N HIS A 379 1.80 -3.62 20.26
CA HIS A 379 1.74 -4.96 19.67
C HIS A 379 2.96 -5.78 20.09
N PRO A 380 3.10 -6.12 21.37
CA PRO A 380 4.28 -6.84 21.86
C PRO A 380 4.39 -8.21 21.17
N PRO A 381 5.55 -8.54 20.59
CA PRO A 381 5.71 -9.79 19.85
C PRO A 381 5.89 -10.96 20.82
N LYS A 382 5.60 -12.18 20.34
CA LYS A 382 5.70 -13.41 21.16
C LYS A 382 7.06 -14.09 20.99
N GLY A 383 8.13 -13.34 21.20
CA GLY A 383 9.52 -13.82 21.06
C GLY A 383 10.31 -13.77 22.35
N LEU A 384 11.57 -14.23 22.28
CA LEU A 384 12.51 -14.07 23.39
C LEU A 384 12.89 -12.58 23.50
N PRO A 385 12.87 -11.98 24.70
CA PRO A 385 13.31 -10.61 24.87
C PRO A 385 14.81 -10.48 24.53
N PRO A 386 15.26 -9.32 24.02
CA PRO A 386 16.67 -9.06 23.79
C PRO A 386 17.45 -9.24 25.10
N THR A 387 18.63 -9.85 25.03
CA THR A 387 19.45 -10.08 26.22
C THR A 387 20.35 -8.88 26.44
N THR A 388 20.19 -8.22 27.58
CA THR A 388 21.03 -7.09 27.98
C THR A 388 22.24 -7.60 28.75
N SER A 389 23.44 -7.35 28.24
CA SER A 389 24.68 -7.59 28.99
C SER A 389 25.28 -6.26 29.43
N THR A 390 25.52 -6.14 30.72
CA THR A 390 26.07 -4.93 31.35
C THR A 390 27.49 -5.24 31.81
N SER A 391 28.48 -4.55 31.22
CA SER A 391 29.88 -4.66 31.63
C SER A 391 30.36 -3.36 32.26
N THR A 392 31.14 -3.45 33.32
CA THR A 392 31.71 -2.32 34.04
C THR A 392 33.21 -2.18 33.75
N TYR A 393 33.67 -0.96 33.46
CA TYR A 393 35.08 -0.64 33.24
C TYR A 393 35.46 0.70 33.88
N PRO A 394 36.74 0.94 34.22
CA PRO A 394 37.18 2.20 34.84
C PRO A 394 37.12 3.36 33.83
N CYS A 395 36.53 4.50 34.20
CA CYS A 395 36.46 5.68 33.31
C CYS A 395 37.85 6.38 33.18
N PRO A 396 38.26 6.83 31.98
CA PRO A 396 39.43 7.70 31.83
C PRO A 396 39.17 9.10 32.40
N THR A 397 40.11 9.62 33.18
CA THR A 397 40.04 10.94 33.83
C THR A 397 40.53 12.03 32.87
N THR A 398 39.63 12.85 32.33
CA THR A 398 40.01 14.16 31.75
C THR A 398 38.90 15.18 31.95
N VAL A 399 39.34 16.42 32.15
CA VAL A 399 38.65 17.58 32.72
C VAL A 399 37.38 18.00 31.99
N THR A 400 36.41 18.42 32.79
CA THR A 400 35.13 19.04 32.45
C THR A 400 35.29 20.25 31.52
N THR A 401 34.78 20.12 30.28
CA THR A 401 34.11 21.23 29.60
C THR A 401 32.69 20.79 29.30
N THR A 402 31.74 21.45 29.94
CA THR A 402 30.30 21.28 29.75
C THR A 402 29.94 21.52 28.29
N THR A 403 29.90 20.45 27.51
CA THR A 403 29.15 20.39 26.26
C THR A 403 27.98 19.46 26.52
N LYS A 404 26.78 20.00 26.35
CA LYS A 404 25.51 19.29 26.31
C LYS A 404 25.72 17.98 25.56
N ALA A 405 25.44 16.85 26.23
CA ALA A 405 25.53 15.54 25.63
C ALA A 405 24.56 15.49 24.43
N THR A 406 25.11 15.73 23.24
CA THR A 406 24.55 15.20 22.01
C THR A 406 24.76 13.70 22.13
N THR A 407 23.67 12.99 22.44
CA THR A 407 23.60 11.54 22.28
C THR A 407 24.00 11.27 20.84
N THR A 408 25.27 10.92 20.62
CA THR A 408 25.72 10.37 19.36
C THR A 408 25.27 8.91 19.43
N THR A 409 23.96 8.71 19.30
CA THR A 409 23.47 7.48 18.70
C THR A 409 24.09 7.53 17.32
N THR A 410 25.17 6.78 17.10
CA THR A 410 25.49 6.34 15.75
C THR A 410 24.22 5.67 15.26
N LYS A 411 23.42 6.44 14.52
CA LYS A 411 22.30 5.98 13.72
C LYS A 411 22.84 4.74 13.00
N PRO A 412 22.21 3.56 13.09
CA PRO A 412 22.11 2.77 11.87
C PRO A 412 21.28 3.66 10.95
N GLY A 413 21.95 4.59 10.26
CA GLY A 413 21.35 5.15 9.08
C GLY A 413 20.97 3.96 8.24
N TYR A 414 19.78 4.01 7.64
CA TYR A 414 19.56 3.23 6.44
C TYR A 414 20.84 3.36 5.61
N PRO A 415 21.56 2.28 5.29
CA PRO A 415 22.66 2.43 4.36
C PRO A 415 22.00 2.98 3.10
N THR A 416 22.37 4.21 2.73
CA THR A 416 22.05 4.76 1.43
C THR A 416 22.77 3.84 0.45
N GLY A 417 22.02 2.84 -0.03
CA GLY A 417 22.54 1.62 -0.65
C GLY A 417 22.25 0.39 0.21
N TYR A 418 21.20 -0.36 -0.12
CA TYR A 418 21.12 -1.77 0.24
C TYR A 418 22.44 -2.46 -0.16
N PRO A 419 22.88 -3.55 0.51
CA PRO A 419 23.89 -4.42 -0.06
C PRO A 419 23.49 -4.68 -1.51
N THR A 420 24.41 -4.46 -2.44
CA THR A 420 24.13 -4.35 -3.88
C THR A 420 23.50 -5.60 -4.53
N ASP A 421 23.21 -6.62 -3.72
CA ASP A 421 22.91 -8.00 -4.09
C ASP A 421 21.56 -8.51 -3.52
N ASP A 422 20.92 -7.80 -2.57
CA ASP A 422 19.64 -8.19 -1.93
C ASP A 422 18.61 -7.04 -1.93
N CYS A 423 17.65 -7.05 -2.87
CA CYS A 423 16.55 -6.09 -2.91
C CYS A 423 15.54 -6.31 -1.77
N PRO A 424 14.85 -5.26 -1.27
CA PRO A 424 13.56 -5.47 -0.60
C PRO A 424 12.64 -6.25 -1.52
N VAL A 425 11.98 -7.28 -0.99
CA VAL A 425 11.01 -8.06 -1.77
C VAL A 425 9.85 -7.12 -2.14
N PRO A 426 9.46 -7.05 -3.43
CA PRO A 426 8.38 -6.17 -3.86
C PRO A 426 7.08 -6.43 -3.10
N THR A 427 6.19 -5.44 -3.09
CA THR A 427 4.86 -5.52 -2.48
C THR A 427 4.12 -6.81 -2.88
N PRO A 428 3.32 -7.38 -1.97
CA PRO A 428 2.82 -8.75 -2.06
C PRO A 428 1.68 -8.95 -3.07
N THR A 429 1.58 -8.13 -4.12
CA THR A 429 0.54 -8.27 -5.15
C THR A 429 0.55 -9.60 -5.88
N GLY A 430 1.61 -10.42 -5.70
CA GLY A 430 1.60 -11.86 -5.93
C GLY A 430 1.22 -12.27 -7.35
N ILE A 431 2.16 -12.79 -8.14
CA ILE A 431 1.91 -13.19 -9.53
C ILE A 431 0.82 -14.28 -9.62
N CYS A 432 0.64 -15.07 -8.57
CA CYS A 432 -0.34 -16.14 -8.52
C CYS A 432 -1.64 -15.71 -7.87
N THR A 433 -2.76 -16.15 -8.43
CA THR A 433 -4.11 -15.81 -7.97
C THR A 433 -4.63 -16.86 -6.98
N GLN A 434 -5.18 -16.39 -5.85
CA GLN A 434 -5.94 -17.22 -4.93
C GLN A 434 -7.30 -17.57 -5.55
N PRO A 435 -7.67 -18.86 -5.72
CA PRO A 435 -8.96 -19.24 -6.31
C PRO A 435 -10.16 -18.89 -5.42
N THR A 436 -11.33 -18.78 -6.06
CA THR A 436 -12.64 -18.59 -5.43
C THR A 436 -13.55 -19.78 -5.68
N ASN A 437 -14.25 -20.24 -4.65
CA ASN A 437 -15.27 -21.28 -4.77
C ASN A 437 -16.44 -21.05 -3.81
N LYS A 438 -17.59 -20.65 -4.35
CA LYS A 438 -18.81 -20.35 -3.56
C LYS A 438 -19.32 -21.57 -2.78
N LYS A 439 -19.16 -22.79 -3.29
CA LYS A 439 -19.63 -24.02 -2.63
C LYS A 439 -18.88 -24.28 -1.33
N TYR A 440 -17.57 -24.05 -1.33
CA TYR A 440 -16.71 -24.23 -0.16
C TYR A 440 -16.46 -22.93 0.63
N GLY A 441 -16.95 -21.80 0.11
CA GLY A 441 -16.96 -20.51 0.80
C GLY A 441 -15.59 -19.84 0.91
N TYR A 442 -14.62 -20.24 0.09
CA TYR A 442 -13.28 -19.64 0.04
C TYR A 442 -13.10 -18.71 -1.17
N GLY A 443 -12.18 -17.75 -1.05
CA GLY A 443 -11.83 -16.74 -2.07
C GLY A 443 -10.65 -15.87 -1.61
N PRO A 444 -10.30 -14.82 -2.37
CA PRO A 444 -9.31 -13.81 -1.96
C PRO A 444 -9.57 -13.28 -0.56
N GLY A 445 -8.53 -13.24 0.29
CA GLY A 445 -8.62 -12.83 1.70
C GLY A 445 -9.37 -13.80 2.62
N LYS A 446 -9.95 -14.88 2.08
CA LYS A 446 -10.67 -15.91 2.82
C LYS A 446 -10.33 -17.32 2.30
N PRO A 447 -9.06 -17.75 2.35
CA PRO A 447 -8.69 -19.10 1.95
C PRO A 447 -9.17 -20.15 2.95
N VAL A 448 -9.17 -21.43 2.55
CA VAL A 448 -9.51 -22.54 3.43
C VAL A 448 -8.59 -22.54 4.65
N GLY A 449 -9.18 -22.55 5.85
CA GLY A 449 -8.43 -22.55 7.11
C GLY A 449 -7.59 -21.29 7.38
N GLY A 450 -7.76 -20.22 6.61
CA GLY A 450 -6.92 -19.02 6.71
C GLY A 450 -5.50 -19.18 6.15
N ILE A 451 -5.23 -20.28 5.44
CA ILE A 451 -3.94 -20.61 4.83
C ILE A 451 -3.83 -19.94 3.46
N GLU A 452 -3.15 -18.80 3.38
CA GLU A 452 -2.98 -18.05 2.13
C GLU A 452 -2.07 -18.77 1.13
N LEU A 453 -2.26 -18.44 -0.14
CA LEU A 453 -1.34 -18.85 -1.19
C LEU A 453 0.04 -18.20 -0.95
N PRO A 454 1.13 -18.98 -0.82
CA PRO A 454 2.45 -18.41 -0.68
C PRO A 454 2.82 -17.49 -1.84
N VAL A 455 3.48 -16.38 -1.53
CA VAL A 455 3.77 -15.33 -2.51
C VAL A 455 4.78 -15.84 -3.54
N VAL A 456 4.39 -15.78 -4.81
CA VAL A 456 5.32 -15.76 -5.94
C VAL A 456 5.42 -14.34 -6.43
N THR A 457 6.62 -13.77 -6.41
CA THR A 457 6.87 -12.43 -6.94
C THR A 457 8.27 -12.38 -7.53
N CYS A 458 8.75 -11.20 -7.88
CA CYS A 458 10.10 -11.03 -8.38
C CYS A 458 11.10 -11.61 -7.39
N ASN A 459 12.11 -12.25 -7.98
CA ASN A 459 13.27 -12.66 -7.22
C ASN A 459 13.86 -11.41 -6.54
N ASN A 460 14.47 -11.55 -5.36
CA ASN A 460 15.13 -10.45 -4.66
C ASN A 460 16.63 -10.71 -4.41
N ILE A 461 17.18 -11.85 -4.86
CA ILE A 461 18.60 -12.19 -4.94
C ILE A 461 19.21 -11.93 -6.34
N LYS A 462 20.14 -10.98 -6.45
CA LYS A 462 20.61 -10.43 -7.74
C LYS A 462 21.26 -11.44 -8.66
N ASP A 463 22.15 -12.25 -8.10
CA ASP A 463 22.87 -13.25 -8.87
C ASP A 463 21.95 -14.36 -9.39
N ASP A 464 20.93 -14.73 -8.60
CA ASP A 464 19.92 -15.72 -8.96
C ASP A 464 19.03 -15.20 -10.11
N TYR A 465 18.63 -13.93 -10.05
CA TYR A 465 17.91 -13.28 -11.15
C TYR A 465 18.74 -13.13 -12.42
N LYS A 466 19.99 -12.68 -12.30
CA LYS A 466 20.90 -12.57 -13.44
C LYS A 466 21.19 -13.92 -14.10
N SER A 467 21.04 -15.02 -13.35
CA SER A 467 21.12 -16.38 -13.87
C SER A 467 19.87 -16.82 -14.65
N GLY A 468 18.86 -15.94 -14.79
CA GLY A 468 17.63 -16.16 -15.55
C GLY A 468 16.40 -16.46 -14.68
N ASN A 469 16.56 -16.59 -13.36
CA ASN A 469 15.46 -16.91 -12.45
C ASN A 469 14.75 -15.64 -11.97
N VAL A 470 13.84 -15.12 -12.79
CA VAL A 470 13.20 -13.83 -12.54
C VAL A 470 12.12 -13.86 -11.45
N PHE A 471 11.58 -15.04 -11.15
CA PHE A 471 10.53 -15.22 -10.13
C PHE A 471 11.05 -16.03 -8.94
N LYS A 472 10.46 -15.79 -7.76
CA LYS A 472 10.77 -16.54 -6.52
C LYS A 472 9.51 -16.82 -5.72
N LEU A 473 9.42 -18.05 -5.21
CA LEU A 473 8.37 -18.54 -4.32
C LEU A 473 8.84 -18.44 -2.87
N TYR A 474 8.28 -17.50 -2.12
CA TYR A 474 8.69 -17.19 -0.75
C TYR A 474 8.05 -18.15 0.25
N THR A 475 8.82 -19.16 0.67
CA THR A 475 8.40 -20.23 1.59
C THR A 475 9.39 -20.44 2.75
N ASP A 476 10.48 -19.68 2.78
CA ASP A 476 11.44 -19.64 3.87
C ASP A 476 11.71 -18.19 4.27
N LYS A 477 12.14 -17.99 5.53
CA LYS A 477 12.53 -16.67 6.03
C LYS A 477 13.86 -16.18 5.44
N ASP A 478 14.66 -17.09 4.89
CA ASP A 478 15.86 -16.80 4.11
C ASP A 478 15.57 -16.95 2.62
N SER A 479 15.50 -15.84 1.89
CA SER A 479 15.22 -15.80 0.45
C SER A 479 16.18 -16.65 -0.39
N LYS A 480 17.39 -16.96 0.11
CA LYS A 480 18.35 -17.83 -0.59
C LYS A 480 17.94 -19.30 -0.56
N LYS A 481 17.05 -19.68 0.36
CA LYS A 481 16.47 -21.03 0.47
C LYS A 481 15.14 -21.17 -0.27
N CYS A 482 14.56 -20.05 -0.70
CA CYS A 482 13.33 -20.01 -1.48
C CYS A 482 13.60 -20.43 -2.94
N LYS A 483 12.74 -21.28 -3.48
CA LYS A 483 12.83 -21.76 -4.87
C LYS A 483 12.60 -20.62 -5.86
N SER A 484 13.40 -20.56 -6.91
CA SER A 484 13.34 -19.55 -7.97
C SER A 484 13.04 -20.20 -9.32
N TYR A 485 12.50 -19.40 -10.25
CA TYR A 485 11.98 -19.88 -11.52
C TYR A 485 12.31 -18.90 -12.65
N PRO A 486 12.64 -19.41 -13.85
CA PRO A 486 12.74 -18.58 -15.05
C PRO A 486 11.35 -18.16 -15.54
N ARG A 487 11.31 -17.14 -16.39
CA ARG A 487 10.04 -16.55 -16.88
C ARG A 487 9.06 -17.58 -17.50
N PRO A 488 9.50 -18.52 -18.35
CA PRO A 488 8.62 -19.54 -18.92
C PRO A 488 8.01 -20.49 -17.88
N GLU A 489 8.62 -20.59 -16.70
CA GLU A 489 8.17 -21.45 -15.61
C GLU A 489 7.27 -20.74 -14.60
N CYS A 490 6.73 -19.55 -14.94
CA CYS A 490 5.74 -18.87 -14.10
C CYS A 490 4.55 -19.77 -13.71
N PRO A 491 3.95 -20.59 -14.62
CA PRO A 491 2.90 -21.53 -14.23
C PRO A 491 3.38 -22.58 -13.22
N ASN A 492 4.63 -23.03 -13.32
CA ASN A 492 5.21 -24.01 -12.39
C ASN A 492 5.44 -23.37 -11.01
N ALA A 493 5.89 -22.11 -10.98
CA ALA A 493 6.03 -21.36 -9.74
C ALA A 493 4.69 -21.26 -8.98
N CYS A 494 3.61 -20.96 -9.71
CA CYS A 494 2.27 -20.92 -9.12
C CYS A 494 1.73 -22.31 -8.78
N ALA A 495 2.02 -23.34 -9.55
CA ALA A 495 1.66 -24.72 -9.21
C ALA A 495 2.34 -25.17 -7.90
N ASP A 496 3.61 -24.84 -7.70
CA ASP A 496 4.32 -25.11 -6.46
C ASP A 496 3.81 -24.28 -5.28
N ALA A 497 3.36 -23.04 -5.53
CA ALA A 497 2.65 -22.24 -4.52
C ALA A 497 1.33 -22.90 -4.12
N CYS A 498 0.51 -23.34 -5.09
CA CYS A 498 -0.73 -24.08 -4.85
C CYS A 498 -0.48 -25.35 -4.04
N LYS A 499 0.58 -26.08 -4.36
CA LYS A 499 0.96 -27.29 -3.63
C LYS A 499 1.37 -26.98 -2.20
N SER A 500 2.16 -25.93 -1.99
CA SER A 500 2.56 -25.48 -0.66
C SER A 500 1.36 -25.01 0.18
N GLN A 501 0.40 -24.30 -0.43
CA GLN A 501 -0.87 -23.95 0.23
C GLN A 501 -1.65 -25.21 0.63
N TYR A 502 -1.75 -26.18 -0.27
CA TYR A 502 -2.45 -27.44 -0.02
C TYR A 502 -1.84 -28.23 1.15
N GLU A 503 -0.52 -28.40 1.14
CA GLU A 503 0.22 -29.08 2.21
C GLU A 503 -0.01 -28.38 3.56
N GLN A 504 0.07 -27.05 3.60
CA GLN A 504 -0.23 -26.26 4.81
C GLN A 504 -1.69 -26.38 5.26
N CYS A 505 -2.64 -26.44 4.32
CA CYS A 505 -4.07 -26.63 4.62
C CYS A 505 -4.32 -27.99 5.28
N GLU A 506 -3.73 -29.07 4.75
CA GLU A 506 -3.84 -30.41 5.30
C GLU A 506 -3.15 -30.53 6.67
N ASP A 507 -1.88 -30.11 6.75
CA ASP A 507 -1.03 -30.30 7.94
C ASP A 507 -1.42 -29.41 9.12
N VAL A 508 -2.13 -28.31 8.86
CA VAL A 508 -2.54 -27.35 9.90
C VAL A 508 -4.04 -27.37 10.08
N TYR A 509 -4.81 -26.98 9.06
CA TYR A 509 -6.25 -26.81 9.20
C TYR A 509 -6.99 -28.14 9.29
N ALA A 510 -6.80 -29.04 8.31
CA ALA A 510 -7.49 -30.33 8.32
C ALA A 510 -7.04 -31.20 9.51
N GLU A 511 -5.74 -31.26 9.80
CA GLU A 511 -5.23 -31.98 10.97
C GLU A 511 -5.76 -31.39 12.29
N SER A 512 -5.98 -30.07 12.39
CA SER A 512 -6.63 -29.46 13.57
C SER A 512 -8.07 -29.93 13.77
N CYS A 513 -8.82 -30.08 12.67
CA CYS A 513 -10.18 -30.61 12.68
C CYS A 513 -10.19 -32.08 13.10
N LYS A 514 -9.26 -32.87 12.55
CA LYS A 514 -9.09 -34.29 12.86
C LYS A 514 -8.72 -34.56 14.32
N LYS A 515 -7.89 -33.69 14.90
CA LYS A 515 -7.42 -33.79 16.29
C LYS A 515 -8.36 -33.11 17.29
N GLY A 516 -9.44 -32.46 16.83
CA GLY A 516 -10.44 -31.82 17.67
C GLY A 516 -10.05 -30.45 18.21
N TYR A 517 -9.01 -29.81 17.67
CA TYR A 517 -8.69 -28.41 17.96
C TYR A 517 -9.66 -27.44 17.26
N ASN A 518 -10.28 -27.90 16.16
CA ASN A 518 -11.32 -27.19 15.44
C ASN A 518 -12.57 -28.09 15.38
N SER A 519 -13.75 -27.53 15.64
CA SER A 519 -15.02 -28.26 15.64
C SER A 519 -15.56 -28.55 14.23
N TYR A 520 -14.93 -27.99 13.19
CA TYR A 520 -15.30 -28.25 11.80
C TYR A 520 -15.03 -29.72 11.42
N PRO A 521 -15.92 -30.38 10.65
CA PRO A 521 -15.72 -31.79 10.31
C PRO A 521 -14.45 -32.01 9.48
N TYR A 522 -13.57 -32.93 9.91
CA TYR A 522 -12.32 -33.24 9.20
C TYR A 522 -12.53 -33.59 7.72
N LYS A 523 -13.56 -34.40 7.41
CA LYS A 523 -13.87 -34.80 6.04
C LYS A 523 -14.18 -33.60 5.14
N ASP A 524 -14.86 -32.60 5.68
CA ASP A 524 -15.23 -31.39 4.94
C ASP A 524 -14.02 -30.45 4.81
N ALA A 525 -13.16 -30.38 5.83
CA ALA A 525 -11.89 -29.64 5.78
C ALA A 525 -10.94 -30.20 4.71
N ASP A 526 -10.70 -31.53 4.73
CA ASP A 526 -9.89 -32.24 3.73
C ASP A 526 -10.45 -32.04 2.30
N ALA A 527 -11.78 -32.13 2.15
CA ALA A 527 -12.43 -31.86 0.86
C ALA A 527 -12.25 -30.41 0.40
N ALA A 528 -12.33 -29.43 1.31
CA ALA A 528 -12.11 -28.03 0.99
C ALA A 528 -10.66 -27.75 0.61
N CYS A 529 -9.68 -28.31 1.32
CA CYS A 529 -8.25 -28.20 0.97
C CYS A 529 -7.98 -28.76 -0.45
N LYS A 530 -8.51 -29.95 -0.76
CA LYS A 530 -8.37 -30.56 -2.09
C LYS A 530 -9.05 -29.74 -3.18
N ALA A 531 -10.25 -29.23 -2.92
CA ALA A 531 -10.95 -28.36 -3.86
C ALA A 531 -10.14 -27.09 -4.14
N GLN A 532 -9.66 -26.42 -3.09
CA GLN A 532 -8.85 -25.21 -3.24
C GLN A 532 -7.57 -25.47 -4.03
N TYR A 533 -6.92 -26.62 -3.82
CA TYR A 533 -5.75 -27.01 -4.61
C TYR A 533 -6.06 -27.14 -6.10
N GLN A 534 -7.13 -27.85 -6.46
CA GLN A 534 -7.51 -28.02 -7.88
C GLN A 534 -7.91 -26.70 -8.53
N ASP A 535 -8.69 -25.87 -7.83
CA ASP A 535 -9.11 -24.57 -8.34
C ASP A 535 -7.89 -23.63 -8.48
N CYS A 536 -6.92 -23.72 -7.58
CA CYS A 536 -5.65 -22.97 -7.64
C CYS A 536 -4.82 -23.35 -8.88
N LEU A 537 -4.69 -24.65 -9.17
CA LEU A 537 -4.01 -25.11 -10.39
C LEU A 537 -4.73 -24.64 -11.65
N SER A 538 -6.06 -24.62 -11.63
CA SER A 538 -6.87 -24.19 -12.77
C SER A 538 -6.70 -22.70 -13.08
N VAL A 539 -6.85 -21.83 -12.07
CA VAL A 539 -6.76 -20.38 -12.25
C VAL A 539 -5.35 -19.92 -12.64
N ASN A 540 -4.32 -20.62 -12.16
CA ASN A 540 -2.92 -20.28 -12.42
C ASN A 540 -2.30 -21.01 -13.63
N LYS A 541 -3.05 -21.85 -14.36
CA LYS A 541 -2.49 -22.72 -15.42
C LYS A 541 -1.77 -21.98 -16.54
N TYR A 542 -2.25 -20.78 -16.88
CA TYR A 542 -1.74 -19.99 -18.01
C TYR A 542 -1.12 -18.66 -17.58
N VAL A 543 -0.78 -18.51 -16.29
CA VAL A 543 -0.14 -17.30 -15.77
C VAL A 543 1.25 -17.12 -16.40
N LYS A 544 1.53 -15.91 -16.90
CA LYS A 544 2.79 -15.61 -17.57
C LYS A 544 3.66 -14.59 -16.82
N GLY A 545 3.11 -13.97 -15.76
CA GLY A 545 3.74 -12.84 -15.08
C GLY A 545 4.09 -11.70 -16.05
N ASN A 546 3.32 -11.56 -17.15
CA ASN A 546 3.59 -10.61 -18.23
C ASN A 546 3.60 -9.19 -17.63
N GLY A 547 4.71 -8.46 -17.80
CA GLY A 547 4.92 -7.13 -17.22
C GLY A 547 5.64 -7.13 -15.87
N ALA A 548 5.63 -8.23 -15.12
CA ALA A 548 6.33 -8.32 -13.84
C ALA A 548 7.82 -8.68 -14.03
N CYS A 549 8.68 -8.15 -13.15
CA CYS A 549 10.08 -8.55 -12.98
C CYS A 549 10.92 -8.39 -14.25
N THR A 550 10.63 -7.36 -15.05
CA THR A 550 11.31 -7.04 -16.33
C THR A 550 12.72 -6.51 -16.10
N THR A 551 12.97 -5.85 -14.97
CA THR A 551 14.29 -5.44 -14.49
C THR A 551 14.54 -5.94 -13.06
N TRP A 552 15.79 -5.84 -12.62
CA TRP A 552 16.21 -6.16 -11.24
C TRP A 552 16.21 -4.94 -10.32
N GLU A 553 15.73 -3.80 -10.78
CA GLU A 553 15.91 -2.56 -10.03
C GLU A 553 15.06 -2.63 -8.75
N CYS A 554 15.74 -2.53 -7.61
CA CYS A 554 15.14 -2.19 -6.33
C CYS A 554 15.18 -0.66 -6.19
#